data_AF-A0A4Y9YYK4-F1
#
_entry.id   AF-A0A4Y9YYK4-F1
#
_cell.length_a   1.000
_cell.length_b   1.000
_cell.length_c   1.000
_cell.angle_alpha   90.00
_cell.angle_beta   90.00
_cell.angle_gamma   90.00
#
_symmetry.space_group_name_H-M   'P 1'
#
loop_
_entity.id
_entity.type
_entity.pdbx_description
1 polymer ?
#
loop_
_entity_poly.entity_id
_entity_poly.type
_entity_poly.pdbx_seq_one_letter_code
_entity_poly.pdbx_strand_id
1 'polypeptide(L)'
;MDVPTMGEGKGLTWIVQSRPEIQLGKRQHVVLKTNAQRSGVGRLTSVADLRRHWVIFTVSGAPHSCNLRVPIPWAALDDLEGFTHSKFYFTLPALPRPHAEFSSPIFTSDEENPYEFELGERAESRSERLIARITNADADRRTSRSKMAEGPDGGKGGSESDSSGHTSMRIIPGSLAG
;
A
#
# COMPACT_ATOMS: atom_id res chain seq x y z
N MET A 1 -26.36 -0.19 -2.45
CA MET A 1 -25.92 -1.24 -3.39
C MET A 1 -24.40 -1.25 -3.38
N ASP A 2 -23.77 -2.37 -3.07
CA ASP A 2 -22.31 -2.47 -2.92
C ASP A 2 -21.68 -2.80 -4.27
N VAL A 3 -21.50 -1.75 -5.10
CA VAL A 3 -20.86 -1.88 -6.40
C VAL A 3 -19.35 -1.72 -6.21
N PRO A 4 -18.51 -2.67 -6.68
CA PRO A 4 -17.07 -2.53 -6.59
C PRO A 4 -16.63 -1.33 -7.45
N THR A 5 -15.90 -0.39 -6.84
CA THR A 5 -15.37 0.77 -7.53
C THR A 5 -14.09 0.42 -8.29
N MET A 6 -13.93 0.99 -9.49
CA MET A 6 -12.62 1.03 -10.12
C MET A 6 -11.72 1.90 -9.23
N GLY A 7 -10.66 1.31 -8.67
CA GLY A 7 -9.63 2.08 -7.97
C GLY A 7 -8.77 2.86 -8.96
N GLU A 8 -7.94 3.77 -8.45
CA GLU A 8 -6.99 4.60 -9.22
C GLU A 8 -5.89 3.80 -9.98
N GLY A 9 -5.98 2.47 -10.01
CA GLY A 9 -5.03 1.58 -10.67
C GLY A 9 -5.56 0.97 -11.97
N LYS A 10 -4.67 0.28 -12.70
CA LYS A 10 -5.04 -0.53 -13.87
C LYS A 10 -5.89 -1.73 -13.41
N GLY A 11 -7.20 -1.59 -13.42
CA GLY A 11 -8.16 -2.67 -13.19
C GLY A 11 -9.04 -2.51 -11.94
N LEU A 12 -9.85 -3.54 -11.68
CA LEU A 12 -10.80 -3.57 -10.58
C LEU A 12 -10.07 -3.59 -9.23
N THR A 13 -10.43 -2.69 -8.31
CA THR A 13 -9.86 -2.65 -6.96
C THR A 13 -10.95 -2.90 -5.92
N TRP A 14 -10.79 -3.97 -5.16
CA TRP A 14 -11.68 -4.35 -4.07
C TRP A 14 -11.24 -3.65 -2.78
N ILE A 15 -12.17 -3.22 -1.94
CA ILE A 15 -11.86 -2.53 -0.67
C ILE A 15 -12.38 -3.36 0.50
N VAL A 16 -11.49 -3.70 1.45
CA VAL A 16 -11.83 -4.45 2.66
C VAL A 16 -12.59 -3.57 3.65
N GLN A 17 -13.50 -4.17 4.42
CA GLN A 17 -14.47 -3.39 5.19
C GLN A 17 -14.95 -3.96 6.49
N SER A 18 -14.77 -5.26 6.65
CA SER A 18 -14.71 -5.79 7.98
C SER A 18 -13.29 -6.28 8.16
N ARG A 19 -12.85 -6.14 9.40
CA ARG A 19 -11.64 -6.78 9.87
C ARG A 19 -11.65 -8.27 9.50
N PRO A 20 -10.63 -8.77 8.80
CA PRO A 20 -10.46 -10.20 8.56
C PRO A 20 -10.06 -10.90 9.86
N GLU A 21 -10.35 -12.20 9.98
CA GLU A 21 -9.98 -12.99 11.17
C GLU A 21 -8.46 -13.05 11.37
N ILE A 22 -7.71 -13.02 10.26
CA ILE A 22 -6.26 -13.03 10.21
C ILE A 22 -5.81 -11.86 9.33
N GLN A 23 -4.71 -11.20 9.70
CA GLN A 23 -4.12 -10.16 8.87
C GLN A 23 -3.79 -10.67 7.45
N LEU A 24 -4.06 -9.83 6.46
CA LEU A 24 -3.93 -10.16 5.06
C LEU A 24 -2.52 -9.87 4.56
N GLY A 25 -1.83 -10.91 4.10
CA GLY A 25 -0.45 -10.84 3.67
C GLY A 25 -0.21 -11.53 2.34
N LYS A 26 0.99 -11.31 1.79
CA LYS A 26 1.43 -12.00 0.57
C LYS A 26 1.35 -13.52 0.72
N ARG A 27 1.14 -14.21 -0.40
CA ARG A 27 0.99 -15.68 -0.54
C ARG A 27 -0.29 -16.28 0.05
N GLN A 28 -1.17 -15.49 0.68
CA GLN A 28 -2.45 -15.99 1.17
C GLN A 28 -3.48 -16.13 0.04
N HIS A 29 -4.31 -17.17 0.14
CA HIS A 29 -5.47 -17.35 -0.73
C HIS A 29 -6.66 -16.56 -0.21
N VAL A 30 -7.36 -15.89 -1.13
CA VAL A 30 -8.51 -15.04 -0.80
C VAL A 30 -9.66 -15.35 -1.72
N VAL A 31 -10.87 -15.23 -1.19
CA VAL A 31 -12.10 -15.21 -1.97
C VAL A 31 -12.79 -13.90 -1.67
N LEU A 32 -12.91 -13.05 -2.69
CA LEU A 32 -13.54 -11.75 -2.57
C LEU A 32 -15.05 -11.92 -2.76
N LYS A 33 -15.84 -11.30 -1.91
CA LYS A 33 -17.29 -11.44 -1.95
C LYS A 33 -17.97 -10.12 -1.65
N THR A 34 -18.93 -9.75 -2.49
CA THR A 34 -19.95 -8.74 -2.19
C THR A 34 -21.27 -9.42 -1.85
N ASN A 35 -22.31 -8.63 -1.55
CA ASN A 35 -23.67 -9.14 -1.40
C ASN A 35 -24.23 -9.74 -2.70
N ALA A 36 -23.70 -9.34 -3.87
CA ALA A 36 -24.20 -9.76 -5.18
C ALA A 36 -23.24 -10.70 -5.93
N GLN A 37 -21.95 -10.67 -5.63
CA GLN A 37 -20.91 -11.33 -6.42
C GLN A 37 -19.92 -12.05 -5.53
N ARG A 38 -19.34 -13.12 -6.07
CA ARG A 38 -18.23 -13.86 -5.46
C ARG A 38 -17.16 -14.05 -6.53
N SER A 39 -15.92 -13.72 -6.20
CA SER A 39 -14.79 -14.01 -7.07
C SER A 39 -14.48 -15.51 -7.06
N GLY A 40 -13.66 -15.94 -8.01
CA GLY A 40 -12.91 -17.19 -7.86
C GLY A 40 -11.90 -17.10 -6.70
N VAL A 41 -11.23 -18.22 -6.41
CA VAL A 41 -10.10 -18.24 -5.46
C VAL A 41 -8.92 -17.51 -6.11
N GLY A 42 -8.46 -16.45 -5.45
CA GLY A 42 -7.26 -15.71 -5.84
C GLY A 42 -6.15 -15.86 -4.80
N ARG A 43 -4.97 -15.33 -5.11
CA ARG A 43 -3.81 -15.28 -4.21
C ARG A 43 -3.23 -13.87 -4.17
N LEU A 44 -3.00 -13.35 -2.97
CA LEU A 44 -2.27 -12.09 -2.76
C LEU A 44 -0.80 -12.29 -3.12
N THR A 45 -0.26 -11.54 -4.07
CA THR A 45 1.12 -11.77 -4.56
C THR A 45 2.12 -10.74 -4.07
N SER A 46 1.81 -9.47 -4.27
CA SER A 46 2.73 -8.34 -4.10
C SER A 46 1.97 -7.11 -3.64
N VAL A 47 2.66 -6.19 -2.97
CA VAL A 47 2.16 -4.83 -2.75
C VAL A 47 2.30 -4.06 -4.05
N ALA A 48 1.16 -3.61 -4.59
CA ALA A 48 1.07 -2.78 -5.79
C ALA A 48 1.22 -1.30 -5.49
N ASP A 49 0.73 -0.86 -4.32
CA ASP A 49 0.76 0.54 -3.87
C ASP A 49 0.72 0.59 -2.33
N LEU A 50 1.35 1.61 -1.77
CA LEU A 50 1.39 1.87 -0.33
C LEU A 50 0.99 3.31 -0.09
N ARG A 51 -0.02 3.50 0.76
CA ARG A 51 -0.58 4.80 1.13
C ARG A 51 -0.58 4.95 2.63
N ARG A 52 -0.84 6.18 3.10
CA ARG A 52 -0.76 6.51 4.53
C ARG A 52 -1.56 5.53 5.40
N HIS A 53 -2.80 5.23 5.03
CA HIS A 53 -3.69 4.34 5.81
C HIS A 53 -4.07 3.04 5.09
N TRP A 54 -3.53 2.80 3.90
CA TRP A 54 -3.93 1.67 3.05
C TRP A 54 -2.75 1.03 2.36
N VAL A 55 -2.78 -0.29 2.24
CA VAL A 55 -1.93 -1.05 1.32
C VAL A 55 -2.80 -1.64 0.22
N ILE A 56 -2.27 -1.71 -1.00
CA ILE A 56 -2.94 -2.34 -2.13
C ILE A 56 -2.16 -3.58 -2.53
N PHE A 57 -2.78 -4.75 -2.41
CA PHE A 57 -2.22 -6.01 -2.90
C PHE A 57 -2.71 -6.33 -4.31
N THR A 58 -1.85 -6.93 -5.13
CA THR A 58 -2.29 -7.60 -6.36
C THR A 58 -2.86 -8.97 -6.04
N VAL A 59 -4.01 -9.29 -6.64
CA VAL A 59 -4.66 -10.61 -6.59
C VAL A 59 -4.46 -11.31 -7.93
N SER A 60 -3.84 -12.48 -7.88
CA SER A 60 -3.60 -13.36 -9.04
C SER A 60 -4.40 -14.65 -8.95
N GLY A 61 -4.54 -15.39 -10.07
CA GLY A 61 -5.18 -16.72 -10.09
C GLY A 61 -6.71 -16.71 -10.20
N ALA A 62 -7.36 -15.56 -10.00
CA ALA A 62 -8.76 -15.37 -10.38
C ALA A 62 -8.89 -15.18 -11.91
N PRO A 63 -10.09 -15.37 -12.51
CA PRO A 63 -10.30 -15.20 -13.96
C PRO A 63 -9.84 -13.85 -14.51
N HIS A 64 -9.83 -12.82 -13.66
CA HIS A 64 -9.32 -11.50 -13.97
C HIS A 64 -8.36 -11.06 -12.85
N SER A 65 -7.22 -10.49 -13.22
CA SER A 65 -6.37 -9.81 -12.26
C SER A 65 -7.13 -8.63 -11.65
N CYS A 66 -7.02 -8.48 -10.34
CA CYS A 66 -7.60 -7.37 -9.62
C CYS A 66 -6.70 -6.98 -8.46
N ASN A 67 -7.01 -5.86 -7.82
CA ASN A 67 -6.30 -5.38 -6.65
C ASN A 67 -7.19 -5.45 -5.42
N LEU A 68 -6.57 -5.53 -4.25
CA LEU A 68 -7.22 -5.53 -2.94
C LEU A 68 -6.62 -4.44 -2.06
N ARG A 69 -7.40 -3.42 -1.74
CA ARG A 69 -7.03 -2.32 -0.84
C ARG A 69 -7.44 -2.67 0.59
N VAL A 70 -6.46 -2.78 1.47
CA VAL A 70 -6.57 -3.22 2.86
C VAL A 70 -6.08 -2.10 3.80
N PRO A 71 -6.80 -1.77 4.90
CA PRO A 71 -6.26 -0.90 5.93
C PRO A 71 -4.96 -1.44 6.52
N ILE A 72 -4.01 -0.56 6.84
CA ILE A 72 -2.70 -0.96 7.37
C ILE A 72 -2.80 -1.92 8.57
N PRO A 73 -3.66 -1.71 9.59
CA PRO A 73 -3.78 -2.64 10.73
C PRO A 73 -4.27 -4.05 10.37
N TRP A 74 -4.93 -4.20 9.22
CA TRP A 74 -5.46 -5.48 8.75
C TRP A 74 -4.51 -6.17 7.77
N ALA A 75 -3.38 -5.55 7.45
CA ALA A 75 -2.38 -6.10 6.55
C ALA A 75 -1.20 -6.67 7.33
N ALA A 76 -0.69 -7.80 6.87
CA ALA A 76 0.59 -8.35 7.28
C ALA A 76 1.65 -7.86 6.29
N LEU A 77 2.29 -6.73 6.61
CA LEU A 77 3.41 -6.18 5.85
C LEU A 77 4.70 -6.93 6.18
N ASP A 78 5.58 -7.13 5.19
CA ASP A 78 6.92 -7.64 5.48
C ASP A 78 7.85 -6.53 6.01
N ASP A 79 9.07 -6.91 6.38
CA ASP A 79 10.08 -5.99 6.91
C ASP A 79 10.34 -4.77 5.99
N LEU A 80 10.33 -4.96 4.67
CA LEU A 80 10.60 -3.87 3.73
C LEU A 80 9.41 -2.93 3.64
N GLU A 81 8.20 -3.48 3.55
CA GLU A 81 6.96 -2.72 3.45
C GLU A 81 6.64 -1.98 4.74
N GLY A 82 6.81 -2.64 5.90
CA GLY A 82 6.70 -2.01 7.23
C GLY A 82 7.74 -0.91 7.41
N PHE A 83 9.01 -1.17 7.08
CA PHE A 83 10.06 -0.15 7.14
C PHE A 83 9.77 1.05 6.24
N THR A 84 9.36 0.80 5.00
CA THR A 84 9.02 1.86 4.05
C THR A 84 7.83 2.67 4.56
N HIS A 85 6.81 2.00 5.09
CA HIS A 85 5.64 2.67 5.64
C HIS A 85 6.01 3.56 6.83
N SER A 86 6.73 3.04 7.82
CA SER A 86 7.19 3.81 8.98
C SER A 86 8.03 5.01 8.58
N LYS A 87 9.02 4.80 7.72
CA LYS A 87 10.01 5.84 7.36
C LYS A 87 9.41 6.95 6.50
N PHE A 88 8.46 6.61 5.63
CA PHE A 88 7.92 7.54 4.65
C PHE A 88 6.47 7.94 4.93
N TYR A 89 5.91 7.57 6.07
CA TYR A 89 4.49 7.75 6.42
C TYR A 89 3.90 9.12 6.02
N PHE A 90 4.55 10.21 6.42
CA PHE A 90 4.05 11.58 6.13
C PHE A 90 4.18 11.97 4.67
N THR A 91 5.09 11.34 3.92
CA THR A 91 5.28 11.54 2.48
C THR A 91 4.38 10.65 1.61
N LEU A 92 3.78 9.60 2.18
CA LEU A 92 2.84 8.75 1.47
C LEU A 92 1.53 9.50 1.18
N PRO A 93 0.83 9.18 0.06
CA PRO A 93 -0.47 9.77 -0.24
C PRO A 93 -1.45 9.61 0.93
N ALA A 94 -1.97 10.75 1.42
CA ALA A 94 -2.91 10.80 2.53
C ALA A 94 -4.31 10.31 2.14
N LEU A 95 -4.65 10.38 0.85
CA LEU A 95 -5.88 9.83 0.31
C LEU A 95 -5.67 8.42 -0.22
N PRO A 96 -6.61 7.49 0.01
CA PRO A 96 -7.91 7.71 0.68
C PRO A 96 -7.79 7.90 2.20
N ARG A 97 -8.79 8.58 2.79
CA ARG A 97 -8.94 8.73 4.24
C ARG A 97 -8.91 7.36 4.96
N PRO A 98 -8.55 7.31 6.25
CA PRO A 98 -8.62 6.09 7.04
C PRO A 98 -9.97 5.36 6.89
N HIS A 99 -9.95 4.03 7.04
CA HIS A 99 -11.18 3.23 7.09
C HIS A 99 -12.07 3.71 8.25
N ALA A 100 -13.40 3.58 8.13
CA ALA A 100 -14.35 4.12 9.11
C ALA A 100 -14.11 3.62 10.55
N GLU A 101 -13.62 2.39 10.72
CA GLU A 101 -13.20 1.82 12.02
C GLU A 101 -11.99 2.53 12.66
N PHE A 102 -11.24 3.34 11.89
CA PHE A 102 -10.05 4.08 12.32
C PHE A 102 -10.29 5.59 12.23
N SER A 103 -11.41 6.07 12.78
CA SER A 103 -11.83 7.47 12.75
C SER A 103 -11.35 8.31 13.95
N SER A 104 -10.50 7.77 14.82
CA SER A 104 -9.98 8.51 15.98
C SER A 104 -8.99 9.62 15.58
N PRO A 105 -8.85 10.69 16.38
CA PRO A 105 -7.97 11.83 16.06
C PRO A 105 -6.51 11.48 15.77
N ILE A 106 -6.00 10.38 16.34
CA ILE A 106 -4.63 9.89 16.10
C ILE A 106 -4.38 9.55 14.61
N PHE A 107 -5.42 9.16 13.86
CA PHE A 107 -5.31 8.87 12.43
C PHE A 107 -5.39 10.13 11.54
N THR A 108 -5.73 11.27 12.13
CA THR A 108 -5.74 12.58 11.45
C THR A 108 -4.56 13.47 11.81
N SER A 109 -3.69 13.02 12.73
CA SER A 109 -2.48 13.74 13.10
C SER A 109 -1.47 13.76 11.93
N ASP A 110 -0.90 14.93 11.65
CA ASP A 110 0.21 15.10 10.72
C ASP A 110 1.58 15.07 11.44
N GLU A 111 1.60 14.84 12.74
CA GLU A 111 2.81 14.85 13.57
C GLU A 111 3.19 13.45 14.08
N GLU A 112 2.22 12.56 14.22
CA GLU A 112 2.42 11.23 14.78
C GLU A 112 1.96 10.13 13.80
N ASN A 113 2.81 9.11 13.63
CA ASN A 113 2.42 7.91 12.91
C ASN A 113 1.68 6.97 13.87
N PRO A 114 0.38 6.70 13.67
CA PRO A 114 -0.41 5.84 14.56
C PRO A 114 -0.08 4.35 14.41
N TYR A 115 0.85 4.00 13.52
CA TYR A 115 1.23 2.63 13.22
C TYR A 115 2.66 2.36 13.66
N GLU A 116 2.82 1.30 14.45
CA GLU A 116 4.11 0.77 14.86
C GLU A 116 4.31 -0.62 14.24
N PHE A 117 5.53 -0.89 13.78
CA PHE A 117 5.92 -2.19 13.25
C PHE A 117 7.12 -2.69 14.03
N GLU A 118 7.07 -3.96 14.45
CA GLU A 118 8.19 -4.62 15.13
C GLU A 118 9.26 -4.99 14.10
N LEU A 119 10.16 -4.04 13.79
CA LEU A 119 11.28 -4.25 12.89
C LEU A 119 12.54 -4.54 13.71
N GLY A 120 13.21 -5.65 13.41
CA GLY A 120 14.52 -5.93 14.01
C GLY A 120 15.61 -5.06 13.39
N GLU A 121 16.61 -4.62 14.16
CA GLU A 121 17.72 -3.76 13.69
C GLU A 121 18.39 -4.25 12.39
N ARG A 122 18.55 -5.58 12.27
CA ARG A 122 19.12 -6.22 11.06
C ARG A 122 18.20 -6.06 9.85
N ALA A 123 16.90 -6.13 10.04
CA ALA A 123 15.90 -5.96 9.00
C ALA A 123 15.86 -4.50 8.53
N GLU A 124 15.87 -3.53 9.45
CA GLU A 124 15.94 -2.11 9.13
C GLU A 124 17.18 -1.77 8.28
N SER A 125 18.37 -2.19 8.73
CA SER A 125 19.63 -1.97 8.01
C SER A 125 19.59 -2.56 6.59
N ARG A 126 18.94 -3.70 6.41
CA ARG A 126 18.78 -4.34 5.10
C ARG A 126 17.80 -3.56 4.23
N SER A 127 16.67 -3.14 4.79
CA SER A 127 15.66 -2.34 4.10
C SER A 127 16.20 -0.99 3.66
N GLU A 128 17.00 -0.31 4.49
CA GLU A 128 17.67 0.94 4.12
C GLU A 128 18.59 0.78 2.91
N ARG A 129 19.46 -0.22 2.93
CA ARG A 129 20.37 -0.50 1.80
C ARG A 129 19.60 -0.85 0.54
N LEU A 130 18.51 -1.60 0.66
CA LEU A 130 17.69 -1.97 -0.48
C LEU A 130 17.00 -0.75 -1.09
N ILE A 131 16.41 0.12 -0.27
CA ILE A 131 15.77 1.36 -0.73
C ILE A 131 16.79 2.27 -1.40
N ALA A 132 17.95 2.51 -0.78
CA ALA A 132 19.01 3.34 -1.36
C ALA A 132 19.48 2.82 -2.74
N ARG A 133 19.54 1.49 -2.89
CA ARG A 133 19.87 0.84 -4.17
C ARG A 133 18.78 1.02 -5.22
N ILE A 134 17.50 0.92 -4.84
CA ILE A 134 16.37 1.06 -5.77
C ILE A 134 16.20 2.52 -6.22
N THR A 135 16.38 3.48 -5.32
CA THR A 135 16.22 4.91 -5.60
C THR A 135 17.43 5.54 -6.30
N ASN A 136 18.48 4.76 -6.61
CA ASN A 136 19.74 5.23 -7.16
C ASN A 136 20.41 6.36 -6.34
N ALA A 137 20.10 6.49 -5.04
CA ALA A 137 20.69 7.51 -4.18
C ALA A 137 22.23 7.43 -4.12
N ASP A 138 22.79 6.23 -4.32
CA ASP A 138 24.24 6.03 -4.38
C ASP A 138 24.89 6.46 -5.71
N ALA A 139 24.12 6.52 -6.80
CA ALA A 139 24.62 7.00 -8.09
C ALA A 139 24.87 8.51 -8.03
N ASP A 140 23.98 9.27 -7.38
CA ASP A 140 24.09 10.73 -7.29
C ASP A 140 25.33 11.20 -6.51
N ARG A 141 25.74 10.47 -5.47
CA ARG A 141 26.99 10.78 -4.73
C ARG A 141 28.25 10.68 -5.59
N ARG A 142 28.26 9.83 -6.63
CA ARG A 142 29.39 9.77 -7.58
C ARG A 142 29.34 10.90 -8.60
N THR A 143 28.15 11.30 -9.03
CA THR A 143 27.97 12.37 -10.01
C THR A 143 28.22 13.76 -9.42
N SER A 144 27.83 14.02 -8.17
CA SER A 144 28.06 15.32 -7.50
C SER A 144 29.54 15.64 -7.28
N ARG A 145 30.41 14.62 -7.19
CA ARG A 145 31.86 14.82 -7.12
C ARG A 145 32.49 15.13 -8.49
N SER A 146 31.76 14.87 -9.57
CA SER A 146 32.16 15.15 -10.96
C SER A 146 31.53 16.42 -11.53
N LYS A 147 30.45 16.96 -10.92
CA LYS A 147 29.61 18.03 -11.49
C LYS A 147 29.84 19.45 -10.92
N MET A 148 30.91 19.69 -10.16
CA MET A 148 31.37 21.07 -9.89
C MET A 148 31.97 21.77 -11.14
N ALA A 149 31.81 21.20 -12.34
CA ALA A 149 32.39 21.74 -13.58
C ALA A 149 31.43 22.53 -14.47
N GLU A 150 30.10 22.39 -14.37
CA GLU A 150 29.20 23.01 -15.37
C GLU A 150 27.89 23.51 -14.76
N GLY A 151 27.57 24.78 -15.05
CA GLY A 151 26.46 25.56 -14.46
C GLY A 151 25.08 25.30 -15.07
N PRO A 152 24.01 25.89 -14.49
CA PRO A 152 22.64 25.54 -14.83
C PRO A 152 21.95 26.56 -15.74
N ASP A 153 21.16 26.06 -16.71
CA ASP A 153 20.08 26.79 -17.38
C ASP A 153 18.75 26.04 -17.15
N GLY A 154 17.67 26.80 -16.99
CA GLY A 154 16.45 26.42 -16.28
C GLY A 154 15.31 25.84 -17.12
N GLY A 155 14.28 25.33 -16.42
CA GLY A 155 13.00 24.95 -17.03
C GLY A 155 11.97 24.49 -16.01
N LYS A 156 10.81 25.17 -15.96
CA LYS A 156 9.64 24.95 -15.07
C LYS A 156 8.48 24.31 -15.83
N GLY A 157 7.68 23.51 -15.12
CA GLY A 157 6.30 23.12 -15.45
C GLY A 157 5.93 21.86 -14.64
N GLY A 158 4.78 21.69 -13.98
CA GLY A 158 3.52 22.42 -13.90
C GLY A 158 2.38 21.40 -13.80
N SER A 159 1.64 21.41 -12.69
CA SER A 159 0.26 20.89 -12.44
C SER A 159 -0.01 19.38 -12.66
N GLU A 160 -1.02 18.68 -12.11
CA GLU A 160 -2.34 19.02 -11.56
C GLU A 160 -2.90 17.84 -10.74
N SER A 161 -3.93 18.12 -9.92
CA SER A 161 -4.68 17.30 -8.97
C SER A 161 -5.70 16.32 -9.59
N ASP A 162 -6.11 15.25 -8.89
CA ASP A 162 -7.52 15.07 -8.48
C ASP A 162 -7.83 13.88 -7.53
N SER A 163 -9.05 13.91 -7.01
CA SER A 163 -9.59 13.24 -5.82
C SER A 163 -10.62 12.11 -6.13
N SER A 164 -10.77 11.11 -5.23
CA SER A 164 -11.86 10.10 -5.37
C SER A 164 -12.37 9.47 -4.07
N GLY A 165 -13.69 9.19 -4.06
CA GLY A 165 -14.53 8.74 -2.94
C GLY A 165 -14.54 7.23 -2.65
N HIS A 166 -15.25 6.84 -1.58
CA HIS A 166 -15.03 5.62 -0.76
C HIS A 166 -16.33 4.80 -0.56
N THR A 167 -16.30 3.45 -0.66
CA THR A 167 -17.43 2.52 -0.33
C THR A 167 -16.90 1.11 0.07
N SER A 168 -17.80 0.25 0.58
CA SER A 168 -17.55 -0.65 1.70
C SER A 168 -17.82 -2.17 1.49
N MET A 169 -16.87 -3.13 1.67
CA MET A 169 -17.17 -4.61 1.85
C MET A 169 -16.25 -5.65 2.63
N ARG A 170 -16.86 -6.72 3.19
CA ARG A 170 -16.24 -7.72 4.11
C ARG A 170 -15.39 -8.82 3.42
N ILE A 171 -14.31 -9.28 4.08
CA ILE A 171 -13.50 -10.44 3.66
C ILE A 171 -13.79 -11.66 4.53
N ILE A 172 -13.93 -12.82 3.90
CA ILE A 172 -14.01 -14.12 4.57
C ILE A 172 -12.75 -14.92 4.21
N PRO A 173 -11.95 -15.40 5.18
CA PRO A 173 -10.82 -16.26 4.89
C PRO A 173 -11.29 -17.59 4.26
N GLY A 174 -10.64 -17.99 3.17
CA GLY A 174 -10.92 -19.27 2.52
C GLY A 174 -10.27 -20.41 3.31
N SER A 175 -11.03 -21.13 4.11
CA SER A 175 -10.59 -22.39 4.71
C SER A 175 -10.52 -23.46 3.61
N LEU A 176 -9.30 -23.88 3.24
CA LEU A 176 -9.10 -25.14 2.53
C LEU A 176 -9.13 -26.24 3.59
N ALA A 177 -10.28 -26.91 3.73
CA ALA A 177 -10.31 -28.22 4.34
C ALA A 177 -9.58 -29.18 3.39
N GLY A 178 -8.37 -29.57 3.77
CA GLY A 178 -7.63 -30.70 3.21
C GLY A 178 -7.66 -31.84 4.21
#